data_AF-A0A2E5KNM7-F1
#
_entry.id   AF-A0A2E5KNM7-F1
#
_cell.length_a   1.000
_cell.length_b   1.000
_cell.length_c   1.000
_cell.angle_alpha   90.00
_cell.angle_beta   90.00
_cell.angle_gamma   90.00
#
_symmetry.space_group_name_H-M   'P 1'
#
loop_
_entity.id
_entity.type
_entity.pdbx_description
1 polymer ?
#
loop_
_entity_poly.entity_id
_entity_poly.type
_entity_poly.pdbx_seq_one_letter_code
_entity_poly.pdbx_strand_id
1 'polypeptide(L)'
;MKKVIYVFVDFETTWGKDLSVKFMGNTNYALAATAYRVSVICKELDIRFVGHPRDFTWKLLPEDSVLVSHNAGFDQAVCFKLIEDGIIPDFACGGWLCSADLCAYHGLPRALDKASRDILGFTPDKSMRDYMKDKSWDDAVAEGAADALDQYALNDSEYMGQIWNELEKFWPESERAVSSLNKEIERRGIGIDVDLLGEYEAML
;
A
#
# COMPACT_ATOMS: atom_id res chain seq x y z
N MET A 1 8.79 -10.81 -25.99
CA MET A 1 7.95 -10.60 -24.79
C MET A 1 7.74 -9.11 -24.61
N LYS A 2 6.50 -8.68 -24.30
CA LYS A 2 6.25 -7.27 -23.96
C LYS A 2 6.95 -6.99 -22.63
N LYS A 3 7.63 -5.84 -22.51
CA LYS A 3 8.25 -5.43 -21.26
C LYS A 3 7.15 -5.13 -20.23
N VAL A 4 7.22 -5.72 -19.04
CA VAL A 4 6.31 -5.40 -17.94
C VAL A 4 6.66 -4.00 -17.41
N ILE A 5 5.65 -3.16 -17.22
CA ILE A 5 5.80 -1.84 -16.62
C ILE A 5 5.41 -1.95 -15.15
N TYR A 6 6.36 -1.76 -14.24
CA TYR A 6 6.10 -1.72 -12.80
C TYR A 6 5.87 -0.28 -12.35
N VAL A 7 4.81 -0.08 -11.56
CA VAL A 7 4.44 1.23 -10.99
C VAL A 7 4.42 1.08 -9.48
N PHE A 8 5.32 1.79 -8.79
CA PHE A 8 5.45 1.75 -7.34
C PHE A 8 4.48 2.74 -6.73
N VAL A 9 3.59 2.25 -5.85
CA VAL A 9 2.52 3.03 -5.23
C VAL A 9 2.54 2.80 -3.73
N ASP A 10 2.43 3.88 -2.97
CA ASP A 10 2.31 3.86 -1.51
C ASP A 10 1.31 4.93 -1.06
N PHE A 11 0.30 4.53 -0.28
CA PHE A 11 -0.71 5.43 0.25
C PHE A 11 -0.45 5.77 1.71
N GLU A 12 -0.58 7.05 2.03
CA GLU A 12 -0.53 7.55 3.40
C GLU A 12 -1.94 7.85 3.91
N THR A 13 -2.25 7.30 5.07
CA THR A 13 -3.58 7.35 5.69
C THR A 13 -3.51 7.82 7.13
N THR A 14 -4.58 8.46 7.61
CA THR A 14 -4.70 8.78 9.04
C THR A 14 -4.65 7.51 9.87
N TRP A 15 -3.86 7.51 10.94
CA TRP A 15 -3.74 6.35 11.82
C TRP A 15 -3.58 6.79 13.26
N GLY A 16 -3.95 5.92 14.18
CA GLY A 16 -4.00 6.28 15.58
C GLY A 16 -4.16 5.10 16.52
N LYS A 17 -4.41 5.40 17.79
CA LYS A 17 -4.65 4.35 18.80
C LYS A 17 -5.90 3.53 18.48
N ASP A 18 -6.99 4.21 18.12
CA ASP A 18 -8.30 3.61 17.86
C ASP A 18 -8.57 3.40 16.36
N LEU A 19 -7.62 3.79 15.50
CA LEU A 19 -7.65 3.61 14.06
C LEU A 19 -6.38 2.85 13.62
N SER A 20 -6.45 1.52 13.57
CA SER A 20 -5.29 0.68 13.23
C SER A 20 -5.66 -0.58 12.47
N VAL A 21 -4.87 -0.86 11.43
CA VAL A 21 -4.93 -2.11 10.66
C VAL A 21 -4.81 -3.35 11.55
N LYS A 22 -4.08 -3.27 12.68
CA LYS A 22 -3.79 -4.42 13.54
C LYS A 22 -5.06 -5.11 14.08
N PHE A 23 -6.09 -4.35 14.42
CA PHE A 23 -7.33 -4.89 14.98
C PHE A 23 -8.53 -4.73 14.06
N MET A 24 -8.48 -3.83 13.08
CA MET A 24 -9.56 -3.62 12.11
C MET A 24 -9.41 -4.52 10.87
N GLY A 25 -8.18 -4.92 10.53
CA GLY A 25 -7.86 -5.46 9.21
C GLY A 25 -7.84 -4.38 8.13
N ASN A 26 -7.36 -4.71 6.93
CA ASN A 26 -7.15 -3.73 5.85
C ASN A 26 -8.46 -3.06 5.40
N THR A 27 -9.51 -3.83 5.14
CA THR A 27 -10.78 -3.31 4.62
C THR A 27 -11.46 -2.36 5.58
N ASN A 28 -11.70 -2.78 6.84
CA ASN A 28 -12.38 -1.91 7.81
C ASN A 28 -11.53 -0.70 8.18
N TYR A 29 -10.21 -0.85 8.22
CA TYR A 29 -9.31 0.29 8.41
C TYR A 29 -9.45 1.29 7.25
N ALA A 30 -9.39 0.83 5.99
CA ALA A 30 -9.50 1.69 4.83
C ALA A 30 -10.86 2.40 4.76
N LEU A 31 -11.94 1.75 5.23
CA LEU A 31 -13.26 2.37 5.34
C LEU A 31 -13.31 3.53 6.35
N ALA A 32 -12.52 3.45 7.42
CA ALA A 32 -12.53 4.40 8.53
C ALA A 32 -11.42 5.48 8.42
N ALA A 33 -10.33 5.19 7.72
CA ALA A 33 -9.19 6.08 7.57
C ALA A 33 -9.36 7.03 6.39
N THR A 34 -8.69 8.18 6.46
CA THR A 34 -8.61 9.15 5.36
C THR A 34 -7.26 9.00 4.69
N ALA A 35 -7.25 8.64 3.40
CA ALA A 35 -6.03 8.70 2.58
C ALA A 35 -5.74 10.14 2.17
N TYR A 36 -4.60 10.68 2.59
CA TYR A 36 -4.24 12.08 2.40
C TYR A 36 -3.05 12.29 1.46
N ARG A 37 -2.20 11.26 1.26
CA ARG A 37 -1.18 11.24 0.22
C ARG A 37 -1.14 9.91 -0.50
N VAL A 38 -0.66 9.97 -1.73
CA VAL A 38 -0.13 8.83 -2.47
C VAL A 38 1.20 9.25 -3.08
N SER A 39 2.19 8.37 -3.03
CA SER A 39 3.38 8.48 -3.87
C SER A 39 3.28 7.48 -5.01
N VAL A 40 3.63 7.92 -6.23
CA VAL A 40 3.64 7.10 -7.44
C VAL A 40 4.95 7.29 -8.17
N ILE A 41 5.69 6.20 -8.38
CA ILE A 41 6.96 6.20 -9.10
C ILE A 41 6.91 5.15 -10.22
N CYS A 42 7.19 5.56 -11.45
CA CYS A 42 7.38 4.65 -12.58
C CYS A 42 8.46 5.19 -13.51
N LYS A 43 9.61 4.51 -13.55
CA LYS A 43 10.77 4.95 -14.33
C LYS A 43 10.53 4.89 -15.83
N GLU A 44 9.83 3.86 -16.29
CA GLU A 44 9.47 3.64 -17.69
C GLU A 44 8.61 4.76 -18.28
N LEU A 45 7.78 5.40 -17.45
CA LEU A 45 6.85 6.44 -17.83
C LEU A 45 7.31 7.84 -17.39
N ASP A 46 8.49 7.96 -16.81
CA ASP A 46 9.02 9.20 -16.21
C ASP A 46 8.06 9.81 -15.17
N ILE A 47 7.41 8.95 -14.38
CA ILE A 47 6.47 9.37 -13.33
C ILE A 47 7.21 9.42 -12.00
N ARG A 48 7.16 10.58 -11.37
CA ARG A 48 7.51 10.80 -9.96
C ARG A 48 6.49 11.78 -9.39
N PHE A 49 5.53 11.27 -8.63
CA PHE A 49 4.42 12.04 -8.08
C PHE A 49 4.29 11.80 -6.57
N VAL A 50 3.97 12.87 -5.86
CA VAL A 50 3.41 12.82 -4.51
C VAL A 50 2.38 13.91 -4.36
N GLY A 51 1.27 13.59 -3.72
CA GLY A 51 0.16 14.53 -3.56
C GLY A 51 -1.10 13.82 -3.12
N HIS A 52 -2.22 14.54 -3.08
CA HIS A 52 -3.50 13.93 -2.78
C HIS A 52 -3.87 12.92 -3.89
N PRO A 53 -4.43 11.73 -3.58
CA PRO A 53 -4.75 10.72 -4.59
C PRO A 53 -5.54 11.21 -5.81
N ARG A 54 -6.51 12.10 -5.60
CA ARG A 54 -7.30 12.76 -6.65
C ARG A 54 -6.49 13.56 -7.69
N ASP A 55 -5.30 14.03 -7.31
CA ASP A 55 -4.49 14.90 -8.16
C ASP A 55 -3.57 14.09 -9.09
N PHE A 56 -3.41 12.79 -8.84
CA PHE A 56 -2.72 11.90 -9.76
C PHE A 56 -3.61 11.51 -10.94
N THR A 57 -3.07 11.56 -12.15
CA THR A 57 -3.81 11.18 -13.36
C THR A 57 -3.77 9.66 -13.58
N TRP A 58 -4.55 8.91 -12.80
CA TRP A 58 -4.58 7.43 -12.79
C TRP A 58 -4.76 6.79 -14.18
N LYS A 59 -5.55 7.42 -15.06
CA LYS A 59 -5.79 6.93 -16.43
C LYS A 59 -4.58 7.08 -17.38
N LEU A 60 -3.47 7.68 -16.94
CA LEU A 60 -2.22 7.67 -17.70
C LEU A 60 -1.48 6.33 -17.61
N LEU A 61 -1.80 5.52 -16.60
CA LEU A 61 -1.17 4.22 -16.44
C LEU A 61 -1.66 3.27 -17.56
N PRO A 62 -0.76 2.59 -18.27
CA PRO A 62 -1.13 1.53 -19.22
C PRO A 62 -1.95 0.45 -18.52
N GLU A 63 -2.98 -0.07 -19.18
CA GLU A 63 -3.88 -1.09 -18.60
C GLU A 63 -3.16 -2.37 -18.19
N ASP A 64 -2.01 -2.68 -18.79
CA ASP A 64 -1.19 -3.85 -18.46
C ASP A 64 0.00 -3.53 -17.54
N SER A 65 0.06 -2.31 -16.98
CA SER A 65 1.02 -1.98 -15.94
C SER A 65 0.72 -2.75 -14.65
N VAL A 66 1.76 -3.20 -13.97
CA VAL A 66 1.65 -3.92 -12.70
C VAL A 66 1.96 -2.94 -11.58
N LEU A 67 0.97 -2.71 -10.71
CA LEU A 67 1.18 -1.94 -9.51
C LEU A 67 2.01 -2.76 -8.51
N VAL A 68 2.87 -2.09 -7.76
CA VAL A 68 3.68 -2.69 -6.71
C VAL A 68 3.56 -1.80 -5.47
N SER A 69 3.19 -2.40 -4.35
CA SER A 69 3.17 -1.73 -3.05
C SER A 69 3.88 -2.57 -2.01
N HIS A 70 4.38 -1.92 -0.95
CA HIS A 70 5.14 -2.65 0.05
C HIS A 70 4.21 -3.53 0.87
N ASN A 71 3.01 -3.04 1.16
CA ASN A 71 1.91 -3.83 1.68
C ASN A 71 0.71 -3.77 0.72
N ALA A 72 0.79 -4.50 -0.39
CA ALA A 72 -0.24 -4.45 -1.43
C ALA A 72 -1.68 -4.74 -0.95
N GLY A 73 -1.87 -5.55 0.09
CA GLY A 73 -3.22 -5.79 0.63
C GLY A 73 -3.81 -4.56 1.32
N PHE A 74 -2.97 -3.73 1.93
CA PHE A 74 -3.35 -2.45 2.53
C PHE A 74 -3.63 -1.40 1.44
N ASP A 75 -2.67 -1.18 0.55
CA ASP A 75 -2.77 -0.16 -0.49
C ASP A 75 -3.94 -0.43 -1.47
N GLN A 76 -4.21 -1.71 -1.78
CA GLN A 76 -5.41 -2.08 -2.53
C GLN A 76 -6.71 -1.69 -1.82
N ALA A 77 -6.82 -1.96 -0.52
CA ALA A 77 -8.03 -1.64 0.23
C ALA A 77 -8.29 -0.13 0.24
N VAL A 78 -7.23 0.66 0.40
CA VAL A 78 -7.29 2.13 0.31
C VAL A 78 -7.71 2.57 -1.09
N CYS A 79 -7.08 2.03 -2.14
CA CYS A 79 -7.38 2.37 -3.53
C CYS A 79 -8.84 2.05 -3.90
N PHE A 80 -9.34 0.86 -3.55
CA PHE A 80 -10.73 0.48 -3.80
C PHE A 80 -11.72 1.39 -3.08
N LYS A 81 -11.46 1.75 -1.81
CA LYS A 81 -12.28 2.72 -1.11
C LYS A 81 -12.31 4.07 -1.83
N LEU A 82 -11.17 4.56 -2.30
CA LEU A 82 -11.08 5.83 -3.04
C LEU A 82 -11.84 5.80 -4.37
N ILE A 83 -11.87 4.65 -5.06
CA ILE A 83 -12.68 4.44 -6.26
C ILE A 83 -14.17 4.43 -5.91
N GLU A 84 -14.56 3.67 -4.88
CA GLU A 84 -15.95 3.57 -4.41
C GLU A 84 -16.52 4.93 -3.97
N ASP A 85 -15.71 5.77 -3.35
CA ASP A 85 -16.07 7.14 -2.96
C ASP A 85 -16.08 8.14 -4.14
N GLY A 86 -15.61 7.73 -5.31
CA GLY A 86 -15.45 8.63 -6.47
C GLY A 86 -14.35 9.68 -6.29
N ILE A 87 -13.39 9.46 -5.37
CA ILE A 87 -12.24 10.35 -5.15
C ILE A 87 -11.20 10.18 -6.27
N ILE A 88 -11.01 8.95 -6.73
CA ILE A 88 -10.18 8.63 -7.90
C ILE A 88 -11.05 7.87 -8.92
N PRO A 89 -10.76 7.96 -10.23
CA PRO A 89 -11.50 7.18 -11.21
C PRO A 89 -11.16 5.70 -11.09
N ASP A 90 -12.10 4.84 -11.50
CA ASP A 90 -11.76 3.45 -11.82
C ASP A 90 -10.75 3.40 -12.98
N PHE A 91 -9.80 2.47 -12.89
CA PHE A 91 -8.72 2.27 -13.85
C PHE A 91 -8.28 0.81 -13.89
N ALA A 92 -7.86 0.34 -15.06
CA ALA A 92 -7.34 -1.01 -15.23
C ALA A 92 -5.83 -1.07 -14.89
N CYS A 93 -5.42 -2.19 -14.32
CA CYS A 93 -4.01 -2.57 -14.18
C CYS A 93 -3.85 -4.08 -14.46
N GLY A 94 -2.64 -4.49 -14.85
CA GLY A 94 -2.28 -5.87 -15.16
C GLY A 94 -2.11 -6.75 -13.91
N GLY A 95 -2.19 -6.16 -12.72
CA GLY A 95 -2.08 -6.84 -11.44
C GLY A 95 -1.47 -5.94 -10.36
N TRP A 96 -1.44 -6.46 -9.13
CA TRP A 96 -0.84 -5.76 -8.00
C TRP A 96 0.03 -6.70 -7.16
N LEU A 97 1.32 -6.42 -7.11
CA LEU A 97 2.31 -7.26 -6.41
C LEU A 97 2.79 -6.61 -5.12
N CYS A 98 3.25 -7.46 -4.19
CA CYS A 98 3.62 -7.08 -2.84
C CYS A 98 5.14 -7.22 -2.65
N SER A 99 5.85 -6.12 -2.43
CA SER A 99 7.30 -6.20 -2.22
C SER A 99 7.68 -6.76 -0.84
N ALA A 100 6.80 -6.69 0.17
CA ALA A 100 7.03 -7.41 1.43
C ALA A 100 6.90 -8.93 1.28
N ASP A 101 6.02 -9.43 0.40
CA ASP A 101 5.92 -10.86 0.10
C ASP A 101 7.14 -11.34 -0.68
N LEU A 102 7.64 -10.52 -1.63
CA LEU A 102 8.91 -10.73 -2.30
C LEU A 102 10.06 -10.86 -1.28
N CYS A 103 10.15 -9.95 -0.31
CA CYS A 103 11.14 -10.03 0.77
C CYS A 103 10.99 -11.34 1.57
N ALA A 104 9.76 -11.69 1.95
CA ALA A 104 9.48 -12.91 2.71
C ALA A 104 9.90 -14.19 1.95
N TYR A 105 9.66 -14.25 0.64
CA TYR A 105 10.08 -15.35 -0.22
C TYR A 105 11.62 -15.53 -0.19
N HIS A 106 12.36 -14.43 -0.14
CA HIS A 106 13.82 -14.45 -0.02
C HIS A 106 14.34 -14.68 1.41
N GLY A 107 13.46 -14.94 2.38
CA GLY A 107 13.84 -15.07 3.79
C GLY A 107 14.30 -13.75 4.42
N LEU A 108 13.95 -12.61 3.82
CA LEU A 108 14.30 -11.27 4.28
C LEU A 108 13.18 -10.68 5.16
N PRO A 109 13.49 -9.67 6.00
CA PRO A 109 12.46 -9.00 6.78
C PRO A 109 11.37 -8.38 5.89
N ARG A 110 10.11 -8.51 6.33
CA ARG A 110 8.96 -7.92 5.64
C ARG A 110 8.80 -6.41 5.81
N ALA A 111 9.37 -5.82 6.85
CA ALA A 111 9.20 -4.41 7.13
C ALA A 111 10.18 -3.59 6.30
N LEU A 112 9.71 -2.53 5.64
CA LEU A 112 10.49 -1.75 4.68
C LEU A 112 11.81 -1.27 5.26
N ASP A 113 11.80 -0.76 6.49
CA ASP A 113 13.01 -0.27 7.15
C ASP A 113 14.08 -1.35 7.34
N LYS A 114 13.63 -2.55 7.68
CA LYS A 114 14.51 -3.70 7.91
C LYS A 114 14.99 -4.29 6.58
N ALA A 115 14.12 -4.35 5.58
CA ALA A 115 14.46 -4.78 4.22
C ALA A 115 15.47 -3.81 3.58
N SER A 116 15.23 -2.50 3.66
CA SER A 116 16.14 -1.46 3.18
C SER A 116 17.50 -1.54 3.88
N ARG A 117 17.54 -1.81 5.19
CA ARG A 117 18.82 -2.01 5.89
C ARG A 117 19.59 -3.20 5.32
N ASP A 118 18.92 -4.35 5.18
CA ASP A 118 19.59 -5.59 4.81
C ASP A 118 19.95 -5.66 3.32
N ILE A 119 19.21 -4.94 2.46
CA ILE A 119 19.37 -4.95 0.99
C ILE A 119 20.12 -3.71 0.49
N LEU A 120 19.73 -2.52 0.95
CA LEU A 120 20.25 -1.23 0.46
C LEU A 120 21.35 -0.65 1.37
N GLY A 121 21.58 -1.23 2.54
CA GLY A 121 22.65 -0.82 3.45
C GLY A 121 22.36 0.43 4.29
N PHE A 122 21.11 0.91 4.34
CA PHE A 122 20.71 2.03 5.21
C PHE A 122 19.34 1.77 5.84
N THR A 123 19.07 2.40 6.98
CA THR A 123 17.78 2.30 7.66
C THR A 123 16.96 3.56 7.41
N PRO A 124 15.80 3.48 6.71
CA PRO A 124 14.84 4.56 6.58
C PRO A 124 14.43 5.16 7.93
N ASP A 125 14.27 6.47 7.98
CA ASP A 125 13.77 7.17 9.16
C ASP A 125 12.25 7.00 9.27
N LYS A 126 11.78 6.61 10.46
CA LYS A 126 10.36 6.42 10.79
C LYS A 126 9.74 7.60 11.53
N SER A 127 10.52 8.64 11.80
CA SER A 127 10.10 9.81 12.58
C SER A 127 8.80 10.42 12.07
N MET A 128 8.63 10.52 10.75
CA MET A 128 7.43 11.09 10.13
C MET A 128 6.18 10.24 10.32
N ARG A 129 6.31 8.91 10.24
CA ARG A 129 5.23 8.00 10.54
C ARG A 129 4.76 8.14 11.99
N ASP A 130 5.71 8.17 12.92
CA ASP A 130 5.42 8.31 14.35
C ASP A 130 4.83 9.69 14.68
N TYR A 131 5.29 10.74 13.99
CA TYR A 131 4.77 12.10 14.07
C TYR A 131 3.29 12.19 13.65
N MET A 132 2.89 11.45 12.60
CA MET A 132 1.50 11.46 12.08
C MET A 132 0.50 10.70 12.94
N LYS A 133 0.95 10.04 14.00
CA LYS A 133 0.06 9.31 14.90
C LYS A 133 -0.98 10.26 15.52
N ASP A 134 -2.25 9.90 15.36
CA ASP A 134 -3.41 10.66 15.84
C ASP A 134 -3.49 12.10 15.25
N LYS A 135 -2.85 12.34 14.09
CA LYS A 135 -2.89 13.63 13.36
C LYS A 135 -3.52 13.51 11.98
N SER A 136 -4.05 14.64 11.50
CA SER A 136 -4.53 14.81 10.13
C SER A 136 -3.47 15.48 9.25
N TRP A 137 -3.70 15.46 7.93
CA TRP A 137 -2.89 16.22 6.99
C TRP A 137 -2.93 17.73 7.25
N ASP A 138 -4.08 18.26 7.64
CA ASP A 138 -4.23 19.70 7.92
C ASP A 138 -3.39 20.12 9.13
N ASP A 139 -3.27 19.24 10.14
CA ASP A 139 -2.37 19.47 11.28
C ASP A 139 -0.91 19.53 10.80
N ALA A 140 -0.50 18.60 9.94
CA ALA A 140 0.86 18.59 9.40
C ALA A 140 1.17 19.83 8.56
N VAL A 141 0.21 20.33 7.77
CA VAL A 141 0.35 21.59 7.03
C VAL A 141 0.47 22.77 7.99
N ALA A 142 -0.40 22.85 9.00
CA ALA A 142 -0.38 23.92 9.98
C ALA A 142 0.92 23.98 10.79
N GLU A 143 1.51 22.82 11.04
CA GLU A 143 2.79 22.67 11.76
C GLU A 143 4.03 22.76 10.84
N GLY A 144 3.86 22.92 9.53
CA GLY A 144 4.96 23.06 8.57
C GLY A 144 5.71 21.76 8.24
N ALA A 145 5.07 20.60 8.46
CA ALA A 145 5.64 19.27 8.20
C ALA A 145 5.28 18.69 6.82
N ALA A 146 4.51 19.42 6.00
CA ALA A 146 4.01 18.95 4.71
C ALA A 146 5.11 18.46 3.76
N ASP A 147 6.16 19.26 3.53
CA ASP A 147 7.25 18.91 2.61
C ASP A 147 8.03 17.68 3.11
N ALA A 148 8.20 17.55 4.43
CA ALA A 148 8.88 16.41 5.04
C ALA A 148 8.05 15.12 4.88
N LEU A 149 6.72 15.21 4.99
CA LEU A 149 5.81 14.09 4.73
C LEU A 149 5.80 13.68 3.25
N ASP A 150 5.75 14.65 2.34
CA ASP A 150 5.78 14.37 0.91
C ASP A 150 7.11 13.68 0.51
N GLN A 151 8.22 14.13 1.09
CA GLN A 151 9.52 13.48 0.88
C GLN A 151 9.58 12.09 1.52
N TYR A 152 9.00 11.90 2.70
CA TYR A 152 8.89 10.59 3.36
C TYR A 152 8.10 9.60 2.48
N ALA A 153 6.91 9.98 2.00
CA ALA A 153 6.07 9.13 1.16
C ALA A 153 6.76 8.80 -0.18
N LEU A 154 7.45 9.76 -0.80
CA LEU A 154 8.25 9.50 -2.01
C LEU A 154 9.39 8.51 -1.77
N ASN A 155 10.06 8.63 -0.62
CA ASN A 155 11.17 7.76 -0.25
C ASN A 155 10.71 6.32 -0.09
N ASP A 156 9.54 6.07 0.51
CA ASP A 156 9.02 4.71 0.70
C ASP A 156 8.78 4.01 -0.66
N SER A 157 8.18 4.69 -1.63
CA SER A 157 8.04 4.19 -3.01
C SER A 157 9.39 3.98 -3.72
N GLU A 158 10.35 4.88 -3.54
CA GLU A 158 11.69 4.78 -4.12
C GLU A 158 12.46 3.57 -3.56
N TYR A 159 12.47 3.41 -2.24
CA TYR A 159 13.16 2.31 -1.55
C TYR A 159 12.55 0.97 -1.91
N MET A 160 11.21 0.89 -1.96
CA MET A 160 10.52 -0.27 -2.47
C MET A 160 10.94 -0.58 -3.91
N GLY A 161 11.00 0.43 -4.78
CA GLY A 161 11.40 0.25 -6.18
C GLY A 161 12.82 -0.30 -6.32
N GLN A 162 13.75 0.17 -5.49
CA GLN A 162 15.11 -0.35 -5.44
C GLN A 162 15.15 -1.81 -4.98
N ILE A 163 14.46 -2.14 -3.88
CA ILE A 163 14.33 -3.52 -3.39
C ILE A 163 13.73 -4.44 -4.46
N TRP A 164 12.66 -3.99 -5.12
CA TRP A 164 11.98 -4.73 -6.17
C TRP A 164 12.93 -5.05 -7.32
N ASN A 165 13.63 -4.05 -7.85
CA ASN A 165 14.54 -4.22 -8.98
C ASN A 165 15.71 -5.18 -8.68
N GLU A 166 16.14 -5.28 -7.42
CA GLU A 166 17.19 -6.23 -7.02
C GLU A 166 16.70 -7.67 -6.96
N LEU A 167 15.48 -7.88 -6.47
CA LEU A 167 14.98 -9.22 -6.11
C LEU A 167 14.01 -9.83 -7.12
N GLU A 168 13.23 -9.02 -7.86
CA GLU A 168 12.07 -9.50 -8.63
C GLU A 168 12.43 -10.59 -9.64
N LYS A 169 13.58 -10.48 -10.31
CA LYS A 169 14.10 -11.46 -11.27
C LYS A 169 14.28 -12.87 -10.70
N PHE A 170 14.33 -13.01 -9.37
CA PHE A 170 14.47 -14.28 -8.66
C PHE A 170 13.17 -14.77 -8.02
N TRP A 171 12.06 -14.03 -8.18
CA TRP A 171 10.76 -14.38 -7.64
C TRP A 171 9.88 -15.04 -8.72
N PRO A 172 9.71 -16.37 -8.68
CA PRO A 172 9.01 -17.10 -9.74
C PRO A 172 7.54 -16.70 -9.86
N GLU A 173 7.00 -16.77 -11.08
CA GLU A 173 5.58 -16.47 -11.34
C GLU A 173 4.62 -17.31 -10.49
N SER A 174 4.96 -18.55 -10.17
CA SER A 174 4.13 -19.39 -9.28
C SER A 174 4.01 -18.81 -7.87
N GLU A 175 5.09 -18.23 -7.33
CA GLU A 175 5.10 -17.62 -6.00
C GLU A 175 4.40 -16.26 -6.00
N ARG A 176 4.55 -15.50 -7.10
CA ARG A 176 3.76 -14.29 -7.35
C ARG A 176 2.27 -14.61 -7.37
N ALA A 177 1.87 -15.68 -8.05
CA ALA A 177 0.49 -16.13 -8.11
C ALA A 177 -0.05 -16.55 -6.74
N VAL A 178 0.73 -17.27 -5.91
CA VAL A 178 0.34 -17.62 -4.54
C VAL A 178 0.17 -16.37 -3.68
N SER A 179 1.10 -15.42 -3.74
CA SER A 179 0.99 -14.13 -3.04
C SER A 179 -0.29 -13.40 -3.46
N SER A 180 -0.59 -13.31 -4.76
CA SER A 180 -1.80 -12.65 -5.27
C SER A 180 -3.08 -13.36 -4.82
N LEU A 181 -3.13 -14.69 -4.94
CA LEU A 181 -4.28 -15.49 -4.51
C LEU A 181 -4.58 -15.31 -3.02
N ASN A 182 -3.56 -15.35 -2.16
CA ASN A 182 -3.75 -15.17 -0.72
C ASN A 182 -4.36 -13.79 -0.40
N LYS A 183 -3.85 -12.72 -1.04
CA LYS A 183 -4.42 -11.37 -0.88
C LYS A 183 -5.87 -11.30 -1.34
N GLU A 184 -6.21 -11.95 -2.46
CA GLU A 184 -7.58 -11.99 -2.97
C GLU A 184 -8.53 -12.72 -2.01
N ILE A 185 -8.09 -13.84 -1.43
CA ILE A 185 -8.85 -14.59 -0.43
C ILE A 185 -9.09 -13.73 0.81
N GLU A 186 -8.04 -13.09 1.35
CA GLU A 186 -8.14 -12.22 2.52
C GLU A 186 -9.09 -11.04 2.27
N ARG A 187 -9.00 -10.42 1.09
CA ARG A 187 -9.87 -9.30 0.71
C ARG A 187 -11.33 -9.73 0.59
N ARG A 188 -11.59 -10.89 -0.02
CA ARG A 188 -12.95 -11.41 -0.19
C ARG A 188 -13.58 -11.78 1.16
N GLY A 189 -12.77 -12.21 2.10
CA GLY A 189 -13.21 -12.63 3.42
C GLY A 189 -14.03 -13.93 3.40
N ILE A 190 -14.64 -14.22 4.54
CA ILE A 190 -15.49 -15.40 4.75
C ILE A 190 -16.88 -14.90 5.12
N GLY A 191 -17.90 -15.41 4.43
CA GLY A 191 -19.29 -15.12 4.78
C GLY A 191 -19.67 -15.79 6.10
N ILE A 192 -20.26 -15.04 7.01
CA ILE A 192 -20.78 -15.53 8.28
C ILE A 192 -22.31 -15.35 8.33
N ASP A 193 -22.99 -16.30 8.96
CA ASP A 193 -24.41 -16.17 9.28
C ASP A 193 -24.54 -15.35 10.56
N VAL A 194 -24.85 -14.08 10.40
CA VAL A 194 -24.93 -13.11 11.51
C VAL A 194 -26.12 -13.37 12.44
N ASP A 195 -27.21 -13.92 11.91
CA ASP A 195 -28.41 -14.22 12.68
C ASP A 195 -28.13 -15.42 13.60
N LEU A 196 -27.56 -16.49 13.03
CA LEU A 196 -27.16 -17.67 13.81
C LEU A 196 -26.09 -17.33 14.87
N LEU A 197 -25.15 -16.43 14.56
CA LEU A 197 -24.17 -15.95 15.54
C LEU A 197 -24.86 -15.26 16.73
N GLY A 198 -25.84 -14.40 16.47
CA GLY A 198 -26.62 -13.74 17.51
C GLY A 198 -27.44 -14.70 18.37
N GLU A 199 -28.00 -15.76 17.76
CA GLU A 199 -28.68 -16.82 18.52
C GLU A 199 -27.74 -17.51 19.52
N TYR A 200 -26.49 -17.79 19.12
CA TYR A 200 -25.50 -18.41 20.01
C TYR A 200 -25.00 -17.47 21.11
N GLU A 201 -24.82 -16.18 20.83
CA GLU A 201 -24.45 -15.21 21.86
C GLU A 201 -25.52 -15.07 22.94
N ALA A 202 -26.81 -15.13 22.57
CA ALA A 202 -27.91 -15.06 23.53
C ALA A 202 -28.06 -16.30 24.43
N MET A 203 -27.39 -17.42 24.07
CA MET A 203 -27.38 -18.65 24.87
C MET A 203 -26.23 -18.72 25.89
N LEU A 204 -25.28 -17.76 25.85
CA LEU A 204 -24.16 -17.64 26.78
C LEU A 204 -24.51 -16.73 27.98
#